data_AF-A0A968J073-F1
#
_entry.id   AF-A0A968J073-F1
#
_cell.length_a   1.000
_cell.length_b   1.000
_cell.length_c   1.000
_cell.angle_alpha   90.00
_cell.angle_beta   90.00
_cell.angle_gamma   90.00
#
_symmetry.space_group_name_H-M   'P 1'
#
loop_
_entity.id
_entity.type
_entity.pdbx_description
1 polymer ?
#
loop_
_entity_poly.entity_id
_entity_poly.type
_entity_poly.pdbx_seq_one_letter_code
_entity_poly.pdbx_strand_id
1 'polypeptide(L)'
;MAELAGVFVLSLVVEAGLAWWSDPRLLLLLLGVWIYLGAMSCEFGIPHWLKAHPGVYLLSHMVIMPLLHLYASGFDWLPQQGSPPPGLGWLMATSFSNGIVIEIGRKLRSPVDEENGVETYSHLWGIRRAVGIWWGILLLTLILASFTAAQIQFRWPVVISLGLLLLVALASGQQFLSRQAPQQGKNLQSLSALWTLVLYFMLGMAPLIGRSL
;
A
#
# COMPACT_ATOMS: atom_id res chain seq x y z
N MET A 1 -9.20 -6.06 27.14
CA MET A 1 -10.29 -6.01 26.15
C MET A 1 -11.09 -4.70 26.24
N ALA A 2 -11.57 -4.28 27.43
CA ALA A 2 -12.32 -3.03 27.59
C ALA A 2 -11.53 -1.77 27.16
N GLU A 3 -10.23 -1.71 27.47
CA GLU A 3 -9.37 -0.57 27.08
C GLU A 3 -9.23 -0.44 25.55
N LEU A 4 -9.07 -1.57 24.83
CA LEU A 4 -9.01 -1.58 23.37
C LEU A 4 -10.34 -1.17 22.73
N ALA A 5 -11.46 -1.60 23.31
CA ALA A 5 -12.78 -1.16 22.87
C ALA A 5 -12.99 0.35 23.09
N GLY A 6 -12.50 0.89 24.21
CA GLY A 6 -12.53 2.33 24.50
C GLY A 6 -11.72 3.13 23.49
N VAL A 7 -10.49 2.69 23.18
CA VAL A 7 -9.65 3.33 22.14
C VAL A 7 -10.33 3.29 20.77
N PHE A 8 -10.90 2.13 20.40
CA PHE A 8 -11.63 2.00 19.13
C PHE A 8 -12.79 2.98 19.02
N VAL A 9 -13.67 3.05 20.03
CA VAL A 9 -14.80 3.99 20.04
C VAL A 9 -14.31 5.44 20.01
N LEU A 10 -13.27 5.76 20.78
CA LEU A 10 -12.67 7.10 20.78
C LEU A 10 -12.16 7.47 19.39
N SER A 11 -11.43 6.58 18.71
CA SER A 11 -10.97 6.80 17.34
C SER A 11 -12.12 7.08 16.38
N LEU A 12 -13.20 6.28 16.44
CA LEU A 12 -14.38 6.50 15.58
C LEU A 12 -15.01 7.87 15.82
N VAL A 13 -15.17 8.27 17.08
CA VAL A 13 -15.77 9.56 17.45
C VAL A 13 -14.88 10.72 17.01
N VAL A 14 -13.57 10.62 17.20
CA VAL A 14 -12.61 11.64 16.76
C VAL A 14 -12.59 11.77 15.24
N GLU A 15 -12.53 10.65 14.50
CA GLU A 15 -12.57 10.65 13.04
C GLU A 15 -13.86 11.29 12.50
N ALA A 16 -15.02 10.90 13.04
CA ALA A 16 -16.30 11.47 12.65
C ALA A 16 -16.44 12.95 13.02
N GLY A 17 -15.95 13.34 14.21
CA GLY A 17 -15.95 14.73 14.66
C GLY A 17 -15.09 15.62 13.77
N LEU A 18 -13.88 15.15 13.40
CA LEU A 18 -12.99 15.86 12.47
C LEU A 18 -13.60 15.96 11.07
N ALA A 19 -14.16 14.86 10.55
CA ALA A 19 -14.84 14.86 9.26
C ALA A 19 -16.01 15.85 9.23
N TRP A 20 -16.87 15.82 10.26
CA TRP A 20 -18.01 16.74 10.38
C TRP A 20 -17.58 18.20 10.47
N TRP A 21 -16.54 18.50 11.24
CA TRP A 21 -15.99 19.85 11.34
C TRP A 21 -15.51 20.32 9.96
N SER A 22 -14.67 19.53 9.28
CA SER A 22 -14.07 19.95 8.01
C SER A 22 -15.09 20.08 6.86
N ASP A 23 -15.90 19.05 6.63
CA ASP A 23 -17.00 19.05 5.66
C ASP A 23 -17.90 17.83 5.92
N PRO A 24 -19.20 18.00 6.23
CA PRO A 24 -20.10 16.88 6.53
C PRO A 24 -20.15 15.77 5.46
N ARG A 25 -19.84 16.07 4.19
CA ARG A 25 -19.78 15.07 3.11
C ARG A 25 -18.63 14.09 3.29
N LEU A 26 -17.58 14.43 4.04
CA LEU A 26 -16.49 13.52 4.41
C LEU A 26 -17.00 12.32 5.22
N LEU A 27 -18.11 12.47 5.95
CA LEU A 27 -18.74 11.34 6.65
C LEU A 27 -19.18 10.23 5.70
N LEU A 28 -19.55 10.54 4.46
CA LEU A 28 -19.90 9.52 3.46
C LEU A 28 -18.68 8.71 3.05
N LEU A 29 -17.53 9.38 2.86
CA LEU A 29 -16.27 8.69 2.56
C LEU A 29 -15.79 7.87 3.76
N LEU A 30 -15.86 8.43 4.97
CA LEU A 30 -15.51 7.74 6.22
C LEU A 30 -16.39 6.52 6.46
N LEU A 31 -17.71 6.64 6.25
CA LEU A 31 -18.65 5.53 6.35
C LEU A 31 -18.29 4.43 5.35
N GLY A 32 -17.92 4.77 4.12
CA GLY A 32 -17.44 3.81 3.13
C GLY A 32 -16.19 3.05 3.60
N VAL A 33 -15.22 3.75 4.20
CA VAL A 33 -14.01 3.15 4.80
C VAL A 33 -14.39 2.19 5.94
N TRP A 34 -15.27 2.62 6.85
CA TRP A 34 -15.70 1.79 7.99
C TRP A 34 -16.50 0.56 7.56
N ILE A 35 -17.40 0.70 6.59
CA ILE A 35 -18.14 -0.45 6.01
C ILE A 35 -17.14 -1.46 5.43
N TYR A 36 -16.14 -0.99 4.70
CA TYR A 36 -15.12 -1.87 4.13
C TYR A 36 -14.29 -2.57 5.22
N LEU A 37 -13.81 -1.83 6.22
CA LEU A 37 -13.07 -2.38 7.35
C LEU A 37 -13.90 -3.41 8.12
N GLY A 38 -15.17 -3.12 8.40
CA GLY A 38 -16.09 -4.05 9.07
C GLY A 38 -16.31 -5.32 8.25
N ALA A 39 -16.57 -5.18 6.94
CA ALA A 39 -16.73 -6.31 6.04
C ALA A 39 -15.46 -7.18 5.98
N MET A 40 -14.29 -6.55 5.86
CA MET A 40 -13.00 -7.25 5.84
C MET A 40 -12.69 -7.93 7.18
N SER A 41 -13.09 -7.34 8.31
CA SER A 41 -12.92 -7.95 9.65
C SER A 41 -13.69 -9.26 9.81
N CYS A 42 -14.78 -9.42 9.07
CA CYS A 42 -15.55 -10.67 8.99
C CYS A 42 -15.19 -11.51 7.74
N GLU A 43 -14.10 -11.20 7.05
CA GLU A 43 -13.68 -11.86 5.79
C GLU A 43 -14.83 -11.93 4.75
N PHE A 44 -15.65 -10.86 4.67
CA PHE A 44 -16.84 -10.74 3.83
C PHE A 44 -17.91 -11.83 4.05
N GLY A 45 -17.85 -12.54 5.18
CA GLY A 45 -18.73 -13.68 5.46
C GLY A 45 -18.36 -14.97 4.72
N ILE A 46 -17.23 -15.00 4.00
CA ILE A 46 -16.75 -16.17 3.22
C ILE A 46 -15.30 -16.58 3.57
N PRO A 47 -14.95 -16.73 4.86
CA PRO A 47 -13.56 -16.90 5.31
C PRO A 47 -12.85 -18.12 4.71
N HIS A 48 -13.55 -19.26 4.64
CA HIS A 48 -12.97 -20.50 4.11
C HIS A 48 -12.60 -20.38 2.62
N TRP A 49 -13.47 -19.74 1.83
CA TRP A 49 -13.20 -19.51 0.41
C TRP A 49 -12.06 -18.52 0.23
N LEU A 50 -12.04 -17.45 1.03
CA LEU A 50 -11.03 -16.40 0.93
C LEU A 50 -9.63 -16.94 1.27
N LYS A 51 -9.53 -17.75 2.33
CA LYS A 51 -8.29 -18.47 2.71
C LYS A 51 -7.84 -19.46 1.64
N ALA A 52 -8.77 -20.12 0.96
CA ALA A 52 -8.44 -21.00 -0.17
C ALA A 52 -7.94 -20.24 -1.42
N HIS A 53 -8.11 -18.92 -1.49
CA HIS A 53 -7.68 -18.07 -2.61
C HIS A 53 -6.76 -16.92 -2.16
N PRO A 54 -5.49 -17.21 -1.79
CA PRO A 54 -4.58 -16.22 -1.19
C PRO A 54 -4.36 -14.94 -2.01
N GLY A 55 -4.43 -15.04 -3.34
CA GLY A 55 -4.32 -13.87 -4.23
C GLY A 55 -5.52 -12.94 -4.10
N VAL A 56 -6.75 -13.46 -4.06
CA VAL A 56 -7.95 -12.65 -3.86
C VAL A 56 -7.97 -12.09 -2.45
N TYR A 57 -7.55 -12.89 -1.46
CA TYR A 57 -7.45 -12.44 -0.09
C TYR A 57 -6.51 -11.24 0.05
N LEU A 58 -5.30 -11.34 -0.54
CA LEU A 58 -4.35 -10.24 -0.64
C LEU A 58 -4.97 -9.00 -1.26
N LEU A 59 -5.55 -9.13 -2.45
CA LEU A 59 -6.10 -8.00 -3.19
C LEU A 59 -7.21 -7.32 -2.39
N SER A 60 -8.12 -8.10 -1.80
CA SER A 60 -9.17 -7.56 -0.93
C SER A 60 -8.58 -6.82 0.28
N HIS A 61 -7.53 -7.35 0.91
CA HIS A 61 -6.91 -6.64 2.03
C HIS A 61 -6.30 -5.30 1.60
N MET A 62 -5.70 -5.24 0.41
CA MET A 62 -5.02 -4.03 -0.08
C MET A 62 -5.95 -2.91 -0.52
N VAL A 63 -7.24 -3.17 -0.77
CA VAL A 63 -8.23 -2.12 -1.14
C VAL A 63 -8.42 -1.07 -0.04
N ILE A 64 -8.07 -1.37 1.22
CA ILE A 64 -8.12 -0.35 2.27
C ILE A 64 -7.19 0.83 1.97
N MET A 65 -6.04 0.60 1.35
CA MET A 65 -5.06 1.64 1.04
C MET A 65 -5.61 2.74 0.12
N PRO A 66 -6.22 2.44 -1.05
CA PRO A 66 -6.84 3.46 -1.88
C PRO A 66 -8.07 4.09 -1.24
N LEU A 67 -8.85 3.37 -0.42
CA LEU A 67 -9.98 3.95 0.30
C LEU A 67 -9.53 4.99 1.34
N LEU A 68 -8.44 4.70 2.06
CA LEU A 68 -7.84 5.67 2.98
C LEU A 68 -7.27 6.88 2.24
N HIS A 69 -6.64 6.70 1.07
CA HIS A 69 -6.19 7.84 0.24
C HIS A 69 -7.35 8.66 -0.32
N LEU A 70 -8.45 8.02 -0.72
CA LEU A 70 -9.67 8.71 -1.13
C LEU A 70 -10.22 9.57 0.02
N TYR A 71 -10.34 8.99 1.22
CA TYR A 71 -10.81 9.71 2.41
C TYR A 71 -9.86 10.86 2.80
N ALA A 72 -8.56 10.58 2.92
CA ALA A 72 -7.57 11.57 3.32
C ALA A 72 -7.45 12.73 2.32
N SER A 73 -7.42 12.43 1.01
CA SER A 73 -7.43 13.49 -0.01
C SER A 73 -8.74 14.28 -0.02
N GLY A 74 -9.86 13.67 0.41
CA GLY A 74 -11.17 14.32 0.55
C GLY A 74 -11.11 15.62 1.35
N PHE A 75 -10.26 15.68 2.38
CA PHE A 75 -10.09 16.90 3.19
C PHE A 75 -9.58 18.10 2.40
N ASP A 76 -8.86 17.86 1.30
CA ASP A 76 -8.40 18.93 0.41
C ASP A 76 -9.50 19.33 -0.58
N TRP A 77 -10.04 18.36 -1.35
CA TRP A 77 -10.90 18.72 -2.49
C TRP A 77 -12.39 18.88 -2.16
N LEU A 78 -12.95 18.24 -1.14
CA LEU A 78 -14.39 18.39 -0.82
C LEU A 78 -14.72 19.83 -0.39
N PRO A 79 -14.01 20.44 0.58
CA PRO A 79 -14.35 21.78 1.05
C PRO A 79 -14.11 22.86 -0.02
N GLN A 80 -13.11 22.67 -0.89
CA GLN A 80 -12.68 23.68 -1.87
C GLN A 80 -13.45 23.61 -3.20
N GLN A 81 -13.57 22.41 -3.77
CA GLN A 81 -14.07 22.23 -5.14
C GLN A 81 -15.26 21.26 -5.22
N GLY A 82 -15.51 20.45 -4.18
CA GLY A 82 -16.65 19.52 -4.11
C GLY A 82 -16.59 18.31 -5.03
N SER A 83 -15.65 18.27 -5.99
CA SER A 83 -15.42 17.15 -6.91
C SER A 83 -13.98 16.61 -6.80
N PRO A 84 -13.75 15.31 -7.01
CA PRO A 84 -12.41 14.73 -6.94
C PRO A 84 -11.50 15.28 -8.05
N PRO A 85 -10.21 15.52 -7.78
CA PRO A 85 -9.26 15.95 -8.80
C PRO A 85 -9.01 14.83 -9.82
N PRO A 86 -8.69 15.16 -11.09
CA PRO A 86 -8.51 14.18 -12.16
C PRO A 86 -7.37 13.18 -11.89
N GLY A 87 -6.40 13.55 -11.05
CA GLY A 87 -5.29 12.68 -10.64
C GLY A 87 -5.62 11.61 -9.60
N LEU A 88 -6.80 11.67 -8.97
CA LEU A 88 -7.13 10.82 -7.82
C LEU A 88 -7.11 9.33 -8.16
N GLY A 89 -7.59 8.94 -9.35
CA GLY A 89 -7.56 7.55 -9.79
C GLY A 89 -6.15 6.98 -9.87
N TRP A 90 -5.18 7.79 -10.32
CA TRP A 90 -3.77 7.39 -10.36
C TRP A 90 -3.18 7.24 -8.96
N LEU A 91 -3.50 8.16 -8.05
CA LEU A 91 -3.08 8.07 -6.64
C LEU A 91 -3.62 6.80 -5.98
N MET A 92 -4.91 6.50 -6.18
CA MET A 92 -5.55 5.29 -5.67
C MET A 92 -4.87 4.04 -6.23
N ALA A 93 -4.70 3.95 -7.55
CA ALA A 93 -4.02 2.82 -8.19
C ALA A 93 -2.57 2.64 -7.68
N THR A 94 -1.83 3.75 -7.53
CA THR A 94 -0.46 3.76 -6.99
C THR A 94 -0.42 3.24 -5.55
N SER A 95 -1.35 3.70 -4.71
CA SER A 95 -1.42 3.26 -3.30
C SER A 95 -1.77 1.78 -3.17
N PHE A 96 -2.65 1.28 -4.05
CA PHE A 96 -3.05 -0.12 -4.10
C PHE A 96 -1.89 -1.02 -4.50
N SER A 97 -1.21 -0.69 -5.60
CA SER A 97 -0.05 -1.46 -6.06
C SER A 97 1.10 -1.40 -5.06
N ASN A 98 1.30 -0.26 -4.40
CA ASN A 98 2.29 -0.11 -3.34
C ASN A 98 1.97 -0.97 -2.10
N GLY A 99 0.70 -1.08 -1.70
CA GLY A 99 0.29 -2.02 -0.66
C GLY A 99 0.70 -3.45 -1.00
N ILE A 100 0.46 -3.87 -2.24
CA ILE A 100 0.87 -5.20 -2.74
C ILE A 100 2.40 -5.37 -2.68
N VAL A 101 3.19 -4.34 -3.05
CA VAL A 101 4.67 -4.37 -2.94
C VAL A 101 5.11 -4.71 -1.51
N ILE A 102 4.57 -4.02 -0.51
CA ILE A 102 4.93 -4.23 0.90
C ILE A 102 4.54 -5.63 1.35
N GLU A 103 3.31 -6.05 1.07
CA GLU A 103 2.78 -7.32 1.56
C GLU A 103 3.48 -8.52 0.92
N ILE A 104 3.78 -8.46 -0.38
CA ILE A 104 4.58 -9.49 -1.04
C ILE A 104 6.01 -9.46 -0.53
N GLY A 105 6.66 -8.29 -0.44
CA GLY A 105 8.03 -8.16 0.04
C GLY A 105 8.22 -8.68 1.47
N ARG A 106 7.23 -8.47 2.34
CA ARG A 106 7.20 -9.00 3.72
C ARG A 106 7.06 -10.52 3.78
N LYS A 107 6.42 -11.13 2.78
CA LYS A 107 6.15 -12.57 2.69
C LYS A 107 7.13 -13.35 1.81
N LEU A 108 8.13 -12.69 1.23
CA LEU A 108 9.26 -13.33 0.58
C LEU A 108 10.25 -13.83 1.63
N ARG A 109 10.22 -15.14 1.91
CA ARG A 109 11.17 -15.81 2.83
C ARG A 109 12.08 -16.76 2.08
N SER A 110 13.30 -16.89 2.61
CA SER A 110 14.27 -17.90 2.19
C SER A 110 13.78 -19.28 2.66
N PRO A 111 14.07 -20.39 1.95
CA PRO A 111 13.67 -21.74 2.37
C PRO A 111 14.11 -22.11 3.80
N VAL A 112 15.25 -21.55 4.25
CA VAL A 112 15.81 -21.77 5.60
C VAL A 112 15.04 -21.01 6.69
N ASP A 113 14.34 -19.93 6.31
CA ASP A 113 13.58 -19.06 7.20
C ASP A 113 12.05 -19.35 7.13
N GLU A 114 11.66 -20.42 6.45
CA GLU A 114 10.26 -20.85 6.39
C GLU A 114 9.82 -21.44 7.73
N GLU A 115 8.67 -20.99 8.22
CA GLU A 115 8.10 -21.43 9.50
C GLU A 115 6.91 -22.36 9.23
N ASN A 116 6.89 -23.51 9.89
CA ASN A 116 5.77 -24.45 9.80
C ASN A 116 4.46 -23.76 10.26
N GLY A 117 3.49 -23.65 9.35
CA GLY A 117 2.17 -23.05 9.63
C GLY A 117 2.00 -21.58 9.22
N VAL A 118 3.04 -20.94 8.66
CA VAL A 118 2.92 -19.58 8.08
C VAL A 118 2.82 -19.68 6.57
N GLU A 119 1.68 -19.29 5.99
CA GLU A 119 1.52 -19.23 4.53
C GLU A 119 2.35 -18.08 3.92
N THR A 120 3.50 -18.43 3.34
CA THR A 120 4.36 -17.52 2.58
C THR A 120 4.12 -17.66 1.07
N TYR A 121 4.28 -16.56 0.33
CA TYR A 121 4.14 -16.60 -1.14
C TYR A 121 5.29 -17.36 -1.80
N SER A 122 6.46 -17.39 -1.17
CA SER A 122 7.59 -18.23 -1.59
C SER A 122 7.22 -19.71 -1.62
N HIS A 123 6.48 -20.19 -0.61
CA HIS A 123 6.00 -21.56 -0.53
C HIS A 123 4.81 -21.82 -1.47
N LEU A 124 3.83 -20.91 -1.52
CA LEU A 124 2.61 -21.08 -2.33
C LEU A 124 2.85 -20.98 -3.84
N TRP A 125 3.67 -20.03 -4.30
CA TRP A 125 3.88 -19.77 -5.73
C TRP A 125 5.23 -20.26 -6.24
N GLY A 126 6.14 -20.63 -5.34
CA GLY A 126 7.53 -20.91 -5.64
C GLY A 126 8.36 -19.62 -5.67
N ILE A 127 9.55 -19.68 -5.08
CA ILE A 127 10.44 -18.54 -4.84
C ILE A 127 10.70 -17.68 -6.09
N ARG A 128 10.94 -18.31 -7.26
CA ARG A 128 11.20 -17.62 -8.54
C ARG A 128 9.99 -16.83 -9.02
N ARG A 129 8.79 -17.41 -8.93
CA ARG A 129 7.56 -16.75 -9.35
C ARG A 129 7.22 -15.62 -8.38
N ALA A 130 7.38 -15.84 -7.07
CA ALA A 130 7.11 -14.83 -6.05
C ALA A 130 8.01 -13.58 -6.23
N VAL A 131 9.32 -13.76 -6.46
CA VAL A 131 10.25 -12.65 -6.77
C VAL A 131 9.89 -11.98 -8.09
N GLY A 132 9.53 -12.74 -9.12
CA GLY A 132 9.09 -12.18 -10.41
C GLY A 132 7.82 -11.33 -10.30
N ILE A 133 6.84 -11.79 -9.52
CA ILE A 133 5.61 -11.02 -9.23
C ILE A 133 5.95 -9.75 -8.45
N TRP A 134 6.85 -9.84 -7.46
CA TRP A 134 7.31 -8.68 -6.69
C TRP A 134 7.98 -7.61 -7.57
N TRP A 135 8.85 -8.02 -8.51
CA TRP A 135 9.41 -7.09 -9.50
C TRP A 135 8.35 -6.51 -10.43
N GLY A 136 7.42 -7.33 -10.90
CA GLY A 136 6.31 -6.90 -11.74
C GLY A 136 5.46 -5.81 -11.06
N ILE A 137 5.14 -5.99 -9.78
CA ILE A 137 4.35 -5.01 -9.02
C ILE A 137 5.16 -3.74 -8.69
N LEU A 138 6.47 -3.84 -8.45
CA LEU A 138 7.34 -2.67 -8.31
C LEU A 138 7.36 -1.84 -9.60
N LEU A 139 7.53 -2.48 -10.76
CA LEU A 139 7.49 -1.80 -12.06
C LEU A 139 6.12 -1.17 -12.32
N LEU A 140 5.02 -1.89 -12.05
CA LEU A 140 3.67 -1.34 -12.16
C LEU A 140 3.49 -0.11 -11.26
N THR A 141 3.96 -0.19 -10.02
CA THR A 141 3.87 0.92 -9.05
C THR A 141 4.66 2.12 -9.53
N LEU A 142 5.86 1.93 -10.11
CA LEU A 142 6.64 3.01 -10.73
C LEU A 142 5.87 3.69 -11.87
N ILE A 143 5.26 2.91 -12.76
CA ILE A 143 4.48 3.44 -13.89
C ILE A 143 3.29 4.25 -13.37
N LEU A 144 2.51 3.71 -12.44
CA LEU A 144 1.35 4.39 -11.84
C LEU A 144 1.77 5.66 -11.07
N ALA A 145 2.84 5.57 -10.28
CA ALA A 145 3.40 6.71 -9.56
C ALA A 145 3.87 7.81 -10.51
N SER A 146 4.40 7.47 -11.70
CA SER A 146 4.79 8.45 -12.71
C SER A 146 3.60 9.25 -13.27
N PHE A 147 2.42 8.63 -13.35
CA PHE A 147 1.18 9.32 -13.75
C PHE A 147 0.66 10.20 -12.63
N THR A 148 0.65 9.71 -11.39
CA THR A 148 0.29 10.50 -10.20
C THR A 148 1.19 11.72 -10.06
N ALA A 149 2.51 11.54 -10.16
CA ALA A 149 3.50 12.60 -10.04
C ALA A 149 3.41 13.65 -11.17
N ALA A 150 2.90 13.28 -12.34
CA ALA A 150 2.67 14.21 -13.43
C ALA A 150 1.62 15.27 -13.09
N GLN A 151 0.61 14.88 -12.31
CA GLN A 151 -0.49 15.77 -11.90
C GLN A 151 -0.01 16.89 -10.98
N ILE A 152 1.14 16.68 -10.32
CA ILE A 152 1.75 17.64 -9.39
C ILE A 152 3.07 18.24 -9.93
N GLN A 153 3.38 18.02 -11.21
CA GLN A 153 4.60 18.47 -11.89
C GLN A 153 5.91 17.95 -11.25
N PHE A 154 5.86 16.80 -10.57
CA PHE A 154 6.99 16.22 -9.84
C PHE A 154 7.41 14.84 -10.39
N ARG A 155 7.16 14.61 -11.68
CA ARG A 155 7.37 13.31 -12.34
C ARG A 155 8.82 12.82 -12.31
N TRP A 156 9.78 13.66 -12.71
CA TRP A 156 11.16 13.23 -12.87
C TRP A 156 11.85 12.83 -11.55
N PRO A 157 11.73 13.59 -10.45
CA PRO A 157 12.26 13.16 -9.15
C PRO A 157 11.71 11.80 -8.70
N VAL A 158 10.41 11.56 -8.90
CA VAL A 158 9.75 10.27 -8.59
C VAL A 158 10.32 9.15 -9.46
N VAL A 159 10.39 9.35 -10.78
CA VAL A 159 10.87 8.32 -11.71
C VAL A 159 12.34 7.98 -11.46
N ILE A 160 13.19 8.97 -11.20
CA ILE A 160 14.62 8.76 -10.93
C ILE A 160 14.82 8.00 -9.62
N SER A 161 14.20 8.47 -8.53
CA SER A 161 14.38 7.87 -7.20
C SER A 161 13.84 6.44 -7.13
N LEU A 162 12.62 6.21 -7.60
CA LEU A 162 12.03 4.87 -7.63
C LEU A 162 12.68 3.98 -8.71
N GLY A 163 13.11 4.55 -9.83
CA GLY A 163 13.87 3.82 -10.85
C GLY A 163 15.19 3.27 -10.32
N LEU A 164 15.94 4.07 -9.54
CA LEU A 164 17.15 3.60 -8.85
C LEU A 164 16.84 2.50 -7.84
N LEU A 165 15.79 2.66 -7.03
CA LEU A 165 15.38 1.61 -6.09
C LEU A 165 14.93 0.33 -6.80
N LEU A 166 14.30 0.44 -7.97
CA LEU A 166 13.92 -0.71 -8.78
C LEU A 166 15.15 -1.49 -9.23
N LEU A 167 16.22 -0.81 -9.67
CA LEU A 167 17.49 -1.48 -10.02
C LEU A 167 18.11 -2.21 -8.82
N VAL A 168 18.07 -1.59 -7.63
CA VAL A 168 18.53 -2.23 -6.38
C VAL A 168 17.65 -3.44 -6.04
N ALA A 169 16.34 -3.36 -6.26
CA ALA A 169 15.40 -4.46 -6.02
C ALA A 169 15.59 -5.62 -7.00
N LEU A 170 15.89 -5.33 -8.27
CA LEU A 170 16.26 -6.32 -9.27
C LEU A 170 17.56 -7.04 -8.88
N ALA A 171 18.60 -6.30 -8.50
CA ALA A 171 19.85 -6.90 -8.05
C ALA A 171 19.67 -7.74 -6.78
N SER A 172 18.90 -7.24 -5.80
CA SER A 172 18.65 -7.91 -4.53
C SER A 172 17.81 -9.18 -4.69
N GLY A 173 16.77 -9.13 -5.54
CA GLY A 173 15.96 -10.30 -5.87
C GLY A 173 16.78 -11.37 -6.61
N GLN A 174 17.68 -10.97 -7.51
CA GLN A 174 18.56 -11.92 -8.20
C GLN A 174 19.55 -12.56 -7.23
N GLN A 175 20.13 -11.78 -6.33
CA GLN A 175 21.01 -12.31 -5.27
C GLN A 175 20.27 -13.30 -4.36
N PHE A 176 19.02 -12.99 -4.00
CA PHE A 176 18.18 -13.85 -3.19
C PHE A 176 17.88 -15.19 -3.90
N LEU A 177 17.55 -15.15 -5.19
CA LEU A 177 17.31 -16.37 -5.98
C LEU A 177 18.55 -17.25 -6.14
N SER A 178 19.73 -16.63 -6.25
CA SER A 178 21.00 -17.35 -6.45
C SER A 178 21.56 -17.95 -5.15
N ARG A 179 21.47 -17.23 -4.02
CA ARG A 179 22.11 -17.65 -2.75
C ARG A 179 21.17 -18.36 -1.79
N GLN A 180 19.90 -17.93 -1.72
CA GLN A 180 18.90 -18.44 -0.76
C GLN A 180 19.46 -18.54 0.67
N ALA A 181 20.29 -17.56 1.05
CA ALA A 181 20.99 -17.58 2.33
C ALA A 181 20.05 -17.15 3.46
N PRO A 182 20.38 -17.47 4.73
CA PRO A 182 19.59 -17.03 5.88
C PRO A 182 19.43 -15.51 5.87
N GLN A 183 18.27 -15.04 6.30
CA GLN A 183 17.94 -13.64 6.51
C GLN A 183 17.79 -12.76 5.26
N GLN A 184 18.06 -13.27 4.05
CA GLN A 184 17.94 -12.45 2.84
C GLN A 184 16.50 -11.98 2.55
N GLY A 185 15.48 -12.68 3.06
CA GLY A 185 14.08 -12.22 2.99
C GLY A 185 13.85 -10.88 3.72
N LYS A 186 14.54 -10.64 4.85
CA LYS A 186 14.46 -9.35 5.57
C LYS A 186 14.98 -8.20 4.72
N ASN A 187 15.97 -8.42 3.86
CA ASN A 187 16.48 -7.36 2.98
C ASN A 187 15.42 -6.94 1.96
N LEU A 188 14.68 -7.89 1.38
CA LEU A 188 13.59 -7.60 0.44
C LEU A 188 12.41 -6.89 1.13
N GLN A 189 12.10 -7.28 2.37
CA GLN A 189 11.12 -6.59 3.20
C GLN A 189 11.56 -5.13 3.48
N SER A 190 12.79 -4.92 3.94
CA SER A 190 13.34 -3.58 4.20
C SER A 190 13.36 -2.72 2.94
N LEU A 191 13.67 -3.32 1.79
CA LEU A 191 13.66 -2.60 0.52
C LEU A 191 12.24 -2.23 0.07
N SER A 192 11.24 -3.07 0.33
CA SER A 192 9.83 -2.76 0.07
C SER A 192 9.31 -1.65 1.01
N ALA A 193 9.78 -1.62 2.26
CA ALA A 193 9.50 -0.54 3.19
C ALA A 193 10.17 0.78 2.75
N LEU A 194 11.45 0.73 2.36
CA LEU A 194 12.17 1.89 1.84
C LEU A 194 11.51 2.44 0.57
N TRP A 195 11.12 1.56 -0.36
CA TRP A 195 10.35 1.90 -1.56
C TRP A 195 9.10 2.70 -1.20
N THR A 196 8.32 2.20 -0.23
CA THR A 196 7.09 2.85 0.23
C THR A 196 7.35 4.22 0.83
N LEU A 197 8.37 4.34 1.69
CA LEU A 197 8.74 5.60 2.31
C LEU A 197 9.14 6.63 1.25
N VAL A 198 9.98 6.24 0.29
CA VAL A 198 10.41 7.13 -0.79
C VAL A 198 9.23 7.50 -1.69
N LEU A 199 8.36 6.56 -2.04
CA LEU A 199 7.16 6.82 -2.85
C LEU A 199 6.26 7.89 -2.21
N TYR A 200 5.88 7.71 -0.94
CA TYR A 200 4.98 8.65 -0.27
C TYR A 200 5.67 9.97 0.07
N PHE A 201 6.96 9.95 0.40
CA PHE A 201 7.73 11.18 0.56
C PHE A 201 7.75 12.00 -0.73
N MET A 202 8.00 11.36 -1.87
CA MET A 202 8.10 12.02 -3.17
C MET A 202 6.74 12.47 -3.72
N LEU A 203 5.65 11.76 -3.43
CA LEU A 203 4.31 12.16 -3.88
C LEU A 203 3.62 13.16 -2.95
N GLY A 204 3.98 13.18 -1.67
CA GLY A 204 3.35 14.02 -0.64
C GLY A 204 4.19 15.23 -0.26
N MET A 205 5.28 15.01 0.49
CA MET A 205 5.99 16.08 1.20
C MET A 205 7.06 16.78 0.36
N ALA A 206 7.80 16.05 -0.48
CA ALA A 206 8.87 16.61 -1.31
C ALA A 206 8.39 17.72 -2.28
N PRO A 207 7.23 17.61 -2.95
CA PRO A 207 6.71 18.68 -3.81
C PRO A 207 6.38 19.96 -3.04
N LEU A 208 5.97 19.86 -1.77
CA LEU A 208 5.67 21.02 -0.93
C LEU A 208 6.96 21.78 -0.58
N ILE A 209 8.03 21.06 -0.26
CA ILE A 209 9.35 21.65 0.02
C ILE A 209 9.93 22.27 -1.25
N GLY A 210 9.88 21.57 -2.38
CA GLY A 210 10.44 22.04 -3.65
C GLY A 210 9.75 23.27 -4.24
N ARG A 211 8.51 23.58 -3.84
CA ARG A 211 7.81 24.82 -4.22
C ARG A 211 8.16 26.03 -3.34
N SER A 212 8.78 25.79 -2.19
CA SER A 212 9.14 26.82 -1.21
C SER A 212 10.57 27.36 -1.36
N LEU A 213 11.34 26.80 -2.30
CA LEU A 213 12.71 27.18 -2.66
C LEU A 213 12.74 27.79 -4.06
#